data_AF-A0AAD5D4A3-F1
#
_entry.id   AF-A0AAD5D4A3-F1
#
_cell.length_a   1.000
_cell.length_b   1.000
_cell.length_c   1.000
_cell.angle_alpha   90.00
_cell.angle_beta   90.00
_cell.angle_gamma   90.00
#
_symmetry.space_group_name_H-M   'P 1'
#
loop_
_entity.id
_entity.type
_entity.pdbx_description
1 polymer ?
#
loop_
_entity_poly.entity_id
_entity_poly.type
_entity_poly.pdbx_seq_one_letter_code
_entity_poly.pdbx_strand_id
1 'polypeptide(L)'
;MMDLNVDEAEHSMEMHLPYLVKVFRGHTVKVVPIMVGAVSADSEAMYGRLLAKYIDDPTNFFSVSSDFCHWGSRFNYTHYDKKHGPIYKSIEALDKMGMEIIETGDPDEFKQYLLETDNTICGRHPISVFLHT
;
A
#
# COMPACT_ATOMS: atom_id res chain seq x y z
N MET A 1 -3.29 -22.87 -1.67
CA MET A 1 -4.46 -22.16 -2.22
C MET A 1 -5.19 -21.59 -1.01
N MET A 2 -5.62 -20.32 -1.08
CA MET A 2 -6.28 -19.64 0.04
C MET A 2 -7.64 -20.30 0.33
N ASP A 3 -8.08 -20.31 1.59
CA ASP A 3 -9.41 -20.80 1.96
C ASP A 3 -10.49 -19.86 1.44
N LEU A 4 -11.59 -20.41 0.90
CA LEU A 4 -12.64 -19.62 0.27
C LEU A 4 -13.27 -18.61 1.23
N ASN A 5 -13.44 -18.97 2.51
CA ASN A 5 -14.05 -18.06 3.48
C ASN A 5 -13.11 -16.90 3.84
N VAL A 6 -11.80 -17.11 3.77
CA VAL A 6 -10.82 -16.05 4.03
C VAL A 6 -10.74 -15.12 2.81
N ASP A 7 -10.90 -15.65 1.59
CA ASP A 7 -10.96 -14.85 0.35
C ASP A 7 -12.22 -13.97 0.34
N GLU A 8 -13.42 -14.55 0.55
CA GLU A 8 -14.69 -13.81 0.54
C GLU A 8 -14.85 -12.82 1.72
N ALA A 9 -14.08 -12.99 2.80
CA ALA A 9 -14.07 -12.06 3.92
C ALA A 9 -13.09 -10.88 3.73
N GLU A 10 -12.20 -10.95 2.74
CA GLU A 10 -11.20 -9.91 2.49
C GLU A 10 -11.70 -8.90 1.45
N HIS A 11 -11.70 -7.61 1.82
CA HIS A 11 -12.24 -6.56 0.95
C HIS A 11 -11.19 -5.74 0.22
N SER A 12 -9.92 -5.75 0.66
CA SER A 12 -8.86 -4.91 0.07
C SER A 12 -8.70 -5.13 -1.44
N MET A 13 -8.84 -6.37 -1.89
CA MET A 13 -8.82 -6.72 -3.31
C MET A 13 -10.16 -6.49 -4.00
N GLU A 14 -11.27 -6.86 -3.37
CA GLU A 14 -12.62 -6.76 -3.96
C GLU A 14 -12.91 -5.33 -4.43
N MET A 15 -12.47 -4.33 -3.67
CA MET A 15 -12.68 -2.90 -4.00
C MET A 15 -11.99 -2.45 -5.30
N HIS A 16 -10.98 -3.19 -5.79
CA HIS A 16 -10.31 -2.89 -7.06
C HIS A 16 -11.10 -3.43 -8.26
N LEU A 17 -11.85 -4.53 -8.10
CA LEU A 17 -12.45 -5.25 -9.22
C LEU A 17 -13.42 -4.41 -10.05
N PRO A 18 -14.35 -3.61 -9.48
CA PRO A 18 -15.23 -2.76 -10.28
C PRO A 18 -14.46 -1.72 -11.11
N TYR A 19 -13.40 -1.15 -10.54
CA TYR A 19 -12.54 -0.19 -11.24
C TYR A 19 -11.75 -0.85 -12.37
N LEU A 20 -11.16 -2.02 -12.13
CA LEU A 20 -10.42 -2.77 -13.15
C LEU A 20 -11.33 -3.18 -14.31
N VAL A 21 -12.55 -3.66 -14.03
CA VAL A 21 -13.55 -3.99 -15.08
C VAL A 21 -13.88 -2.75 -15.92
N LYS A 22 -14.01 -1.58 -15.27
CA LYS A 22 -14.32 -0.33 -15.96
C LYS A 22 -13.15 0.15 -16.84
N VAL A 23 -11.93 0.15 -16.31
CA VAL A 23 -10.72 0.61 -17.00
C VAL A 23 -10.37 -0.28 -18.18
N PHE A 24 -10.45 -1.60 -18.00
CA PHE A 24 -10.10 -2.59 -19.03
C PHE A 24 -11.30 -3.04 -19.88
N ARG A 25 -12.40 -2.28 -19.90
CA ARG A 25 -13.59 -2.62 -20.69
C ARG A 25 -13.21 -2.83 -22.16
N GLY A 26 -13.63 -3.96 -22.73
CA GLY A 26 -13.31 -4.34 -24.11
C GLY A 26 -11.97 -5.06 -24.30
N HIS A 27 -11.21 -5.24 -23.21
CA HIS A 27 -9.98 -6.03 -23.20
C HIS A 27 -10.18 -7.30 -22.36
N THR A 28 -9.54 -8.39 -22.76
CA THR A 28 -9.48 -9.60 -21.94
C THR A 28 -8.21 -9.55 -21.11
N VAL A 29 -8.37 -9.41 -19.78
CA VAL A 29 -7.26 -9.38 -18.82
C VAL A 29 -7.32 -10.59 -17.90
N LYS A 30 -6.15 -11.08 -17.47
CA LYS A 30 -6.05 -12.07 -16.40
C LYS A 30 -5.70 -11.33 -15.11
N VAL A 31 -6.40 -11.66 -14.03
CA VAL A 31 -6.14 -11.09 -12.69
C VAL A 31 -5.36 -12.11 -11.88
N VAL A 32 -4.25 -11.68 -11.27
CA VAL A 32 -3.46 -12.47 -10.34
C VAL A 32 -3.61 -11.85 -8.94
N PRO A 33 -4.44 -12.42 -8.07
CA PRO A 33 -4.63 -11.90 -6.72
C PRO A 33 -3.42 -12.24 -5.84
N ILE A 34 -2.88 -11.23 -5.13
CA ILE A 34 -1.78 -11.41 -4.18
C ILE A 34 -2.19 -10.78 -2.86
N MET A 35 -2.38 -11.61 -1.84
CA MET A 35 -2.62 -11.15 -0.48
C MET A 35 -1.30 -10.97 0.26
N VAL A 36 -1.08 -9.76 0.77
CA VAL A 36 0.12 -9.42 1.54
C VAL A 36 -0.29 -9.21 3.00
N GLY A 37 0.15 -10.12 3.87
CA GLY A 37 -0.05 -10.00 5.32
C GLY A 37 1.02 -9.14 5.99
N ALA A 38 1.09 -9.23 7.32
CA ALA A 38 2.20 -8.68 8.08
C ALA A 38 3.47 -9.48 7.79
N VAL A 39 4.44 -8.86 7.11
CA VAL A 39 5.69 -9.49 6.68
C VAL A 39 6.90 -8.76 7.27
N SER A 40 8.02 -9.47 7.36
CA SER A 40 9.30 -8.88 7.79
C SER A 40 9.96 -8.09 6.66
N ALA A 41 10.87 -7.16 6.98
CA ALA A 41 11.64 -6.41 5.99
C ALA A 41 12.40 -7.31 5.00
N ASP A 42 12.98 -8.42 5.48
CA ASP A 42 13.65 -9.38 4.61
C ASP A 42 12.68 -10.06 3.64
N SER A 43 11.46 -10.33 4.11
CA SER A 43 10.39 -10.88 3.27
C SER A 43 9.88 -9.85 2.25
N GLU A 44 9.73 -8.58 2.64
CA GLU A 44 9.36 -7.49 1.73
C GLU A 44 10.37 -7.40 0.56
N ALA A 45 11.65 -7.35 0.88
CA ALA A 45 12.73 -7.31 -0.11
C ALA A 45 12.79 -8.59 -0.97
N MET A 46 12.57 -9.76 -0.37
CA MET A 46 12.52 -11.03 -1.10
C MET A 46 11.35 -11.06 -2.10
N TYR A 47 10.16 -10.65 -1.68
CA TYR A 47 8.98 -10.62 -2.53
C TYR A 47 9.09 -9.57 -3.63
N GLY A 48 9.66 -8.39 -3.33
CA GLY A 48 9.94 -7.36 -4.33
C GLY A 48 10.81 -7.90 -5.47
N ARG A 49 11.97 -8.50 -5.13
CA ARG A 49 12.84 -9.15 -6.12
C ARG A 49 12.17 -10.28 -6.90
N LEU A 50 11.28 -11.03 -6.26
CA LEU A 50 10.53 -12.10 -6.93
C LEU A 50 9.54 -11.53 -7.97
N LEU A 51 8.92 -10.40 -7.66
CA LEU A 51 7.91 -9.74 -8.48
C LEU A 51 8.50 -8.81 -9.56
N ALA A 52 9.73 -8.32 -9.37
CA ALA A 52 10.43 -7.38 -10.26
C ALA A 52 10.30 -7.71 -11.75
N LYS A 53 10.62 -8.96 -12.12
CA LYS A 53 10.54 -9.42 -13.52
C LYS A 53 9.13 -9.32 -14.15
N TYR A 54 8.08 -9.33 -13.34
CA TYR A 54 6.71 -9.16 -13.81
C TYR A 54 6.33 -7.68 -13.91
N ILE A 55 6.90 -6.82 -13.07
CA ILE A 55 6.72 -5.36 -13.13
C ILE A 55 7.45 -4.77 -14.35
N ASP A 56 8.64 -5.29 -14.67
CA ASP A 56 9.42 -4.88 -15.83
C ASP A 56 8.77 -5.26 -17.17
N ASP A 57 7.80 -6.17 -17.18
CA ASP A 57 7.07 -6.56 -18.38
C ASP A 57 5.97 -5.52 -18.66
N PRO A 58 6.07 -4.75 -19.78
CA PRO A 58 5.12 -3.68 -20.10
C PRO A 58 3.71 -4.19 -20.43
N THR A 59 3.50 -5.50 -20.53
CA THR A 59 2.18 -6.11 -20.72
C THR A 59 1.44 -6.36 -19.41
N ASN A 60 2.11 -6.19 -18.27
CA ASN A 60 1.52 -6.32 -16.94
C ASN A 60 1.14 -4.96 -16.34
N PHE A 61 0.22 -5.01 -15.39
CA PHE A 61 -0.20 -3.85 -14.60
C PHE A 61 -0.32 -4.27 -13.14
N PHE A 62 0.33 -3.53 -12.24
CA PHE A 62 0.29 -3.78 -10.81
C PHE A 62 -0.62 -2.74 -10.14
N SER A 63 -1.57 -3.24 -9.34
CA SER A 63 -2.44 -2.41 -8.52
C SER A 63 -2.13 -2.69 -7.05
N VAL A 64 -1.54 -1.71 -6.36
CA VAL A 64 -1.18 -1.79 -4.94
C VAL A 64 -2.31 -1.14 -4.13
N SER A 65 -2.92 -1.90 -3.22
CA SER A 65 -4.03 -1.42 -2.39
C SER A 65 -3.52 -0.80 -1.09
N SER A 66 -3.92 0.44 -0.79
CA SER A 66 -3.66 1.07 0.50
C SER A 66 -4.55 2.29 0.74
N ASP A 67 -5.09 2.39 1.95
CA ASP A 67 -5.48 3.65 2.59
C ASP A 67 -4.28 4.22 3.35
N PHE A 68 -4.27 5.55 3.53
CA PHE A 68 -3.24 6.29 4.27
C PHE A 68 -3.64 6.48 5.74
N CYS A 69 -3.43 7.64 6.36
CA CYS A 69 -3.63 7.83 7.80
C CYS A 69 -5.06 7.54 8.27
N HIS A 70 -5.17 6.57 9.18
CA HIS A 70 -6.35 6.32 10.00
C HIS A 70 -6.19 7.07 11.32
N TRP A 71 -6.70 8.31 11.35
CA TRP A 71 -6.56 9.20 12.52
C TRP A 71 -7.77 9.14 13.46
N GLY A 72 -7.51 9.12 14.77
CA GLY A 72 -8.50 9.22 15.83
C GLY A 72 -8.32 8.19 16.94
N SER A 73 -8.97 8.43 18.09
CA SER A 73 -8.89 7.55 19.26
C SER A 73 -9.33 6.12 18.95
N ARG A 74 -10.31 5.91 18.05
CA ARG A 74 -10.75 4.60 17.58
C ARG A 74 -9.65 3.77 16.91
N PHE A 75 -8.60 4.42 16.42
CA PHE A 75 -7.44 3.79 15.78
C PHE A 75 -6.19 3.82 16.65
N ASN A 76 -6.31 4.29 17.90
CA ASN A 76 -5.19 4.51 18.81
C ASN A 76 -4.05 5.37 18.19
N TYR A 77 -4.41 6.30 17.31
CA TYR A 77 -3.45 7.14 16.60
C TYR A 77 -3.97 8.57 16.50
N THR A 78 -3.32 9.49 17.21
CA THR A 78 -3.71 10.92 17.24
C THR A 78 -2.50 11.82 17.08
N HIS A 79 -1.53 11.41 16.24
CA HIS A 79 -0.37 12.25 15.90
C HIS A 79 -0.86 13.62 15.40
N TYR A 80 -0.33 14.69 15.98
CA TYR A 80 -0.75 16.04 15.64
C TYR A 80 0.40 17.03 15.81
N ASP A 81 0.84 17.56 14.68
CA ASP A 81 1.80 18.65 14.62
C ASP A 81 1.09 19.99 14.45
N LYS A 82 1.08 20.76 15.53
CA LYS A 82 0.44 22.07 15.62
C LYS A 82 0.98 23.09 14.62
N LYS A 83 2.20 22.89 14.09
CA LYS A 83 2.80 23.81 13.10
C LYS A 83 2.00 23.86 11.79
N HIS A 84 1.25 22.80 11.48
CA HIS A 84 0.41 22.71 10.28
C HIS A 84 -0.99 23.31 10.46
N GLY A 85 -1.33 23.83 11.64
CA GLY A 85 -2.65 24.41 11.92
C GLY A 85 -3.66 23.34 12.33
N PRO A 86 -4.87 23.28 11.75
CA PRO A 86 -5.90 22.32 12.20
C PRO A 86 -5.48 20.86 11.96
N ILE A 87 -6.08 19.92 12.71
CA ILE A 87 -5.73 18.48 12.68
C ILE A 87 -5.66 17.91 11.26
N TYR A 88 -6.64 18.21 10.40
CA TYR A 88 -6.67 17.68 9.03
C TYR A 88 -5.48 18.16 8.18
N LYS A 89 -4.90 19.33 8.47
CA LYS A 89 -3.68 19.81 7.80
C LYS A 89 -2.42 19.10 8.31
N SER A 90 -2.39 18.73 9.59
CA SER A 90 -1.33 17.86 10.11
C SER A 90 -1.41 16.47 9.49
N ILE A 91 -2.61 15.91 9.32
CA ILE A 91 -2.81 14.61 8.65
C ILE A 91 -2.37 14.72 7.18
N GLU A 92 -2.83 15.75 6.46
CA GLU A 92 -2.45 15.99 5.06
C GLU A 92 -0.92 16.09 4.90
N ALA A 93 -0.25 16.83 5.79
CA ALA A 93 1.21 16.96 5.75
C ALA A 93 1.93 15.64 6.02
N LEU A 94 1.46 14.87 7.01
CA LEU A 94 1.99 13.56 7.34
C LEU A 94 1.84 12.57 6.18
N ASP A 95 0.67 12.52 5.55
CA ASP A 95 0.39 11.62 4.43
C ASP A 95 1.18 12.02 3.19
N LYS A 96 1.24 13.34 2.88
CA LYS A 96 2.05 13.83 1.75
C LYS A 96 3.52 13.51 1.91
N MET A 97 4.07 13.60 3.12
CA MET A 97 5.45 13.19 3.37
C MET A 97 5.67 11.71 3.01
N GLY A 98 4.74 10.82 3.40
CA GLY A 98 4.81 9.42 3.01
C GLY A 98 4.68 9.22 1.50
N MET A 99 3.78 9.95 0.83
CA MET A 99 3.61 9.91 -0.63
C MET A 99 4.86 10.39 -1.36
N GLU A 100 5.46 11.51 -0.94
CA GLU A 100 6.68 12.08 -1.51
C GLU A 100 7.86 11.10 -1.39
N ILE A 101 7.96 10.36 -0.27
CA ILE A 101 8.96 9.31 -0.09
C ILE A 101 8.67 8.10 -1.01
N ILE A 102 7.41 7.69 -1.16
CA ILE A 102 7.06 6.62 -2.11
C ILE A 102 7.45 7.00 -3.54
N GLU A 103 7.32 8.28 -3.91
CA GLU A 103 7.73 8.79 -5.23
C GLU A 103 9.25 8.73 -5.46
N THR A 104 10.09 8.65 -4.43
CA THR A 104 11.56 8.48 -4.60
C THR A 104 11.92 7.07 -5.03
N GLY A 105 11.04 6.09 -4.78
CA GLY A 105 11.32 4.68 -5.01
C GLY A 105 12.24 4.05 -3.96
N ASP A 106 12.53 4.73 -2.85
CA ASP A 106 13.45 4.24 -1.82
C ASP A 106 12.71 3.49 -0.68
N PRO A 107 12.87 2.16 -0.57
CA PRO A 107 12.21 1.38 0.48
C PRO A 107 12.77 1.67 1.89
N ASP A 108 14.04 2.07 2.02
CA ASP A 108 14.66 2.37 3.30
C ASP A 108 14.18 3.72 3.85
N GLU A 109 14.02 4.72 2.98
CA GLU A 109 13.39 5.99 3.37
C GLU A 109 11.94 5.79 3.83
N PHE A 110 11.16 4.98 3.10
CA PHE A 110 9.77 4.69 3.48
C PHE A 110 9.69 3.96 4.82
N LYS A 111 10.58 3.00 5.05
CA LYS A 111 10.70 2.31 6.33
C LYS A 111 11.06 3.28 7.46
N GLN A 112 12.00 4.19 7.23
CA GLN A 112 12.40 5.17 8.24
C GLN A 112 11.24 6.11 8.59
N TYR A 113 10.48 6.58 7.59
CA TYR A 113 9.26 7.36 7.80
C TYR A 113 8.23 6.64 8.67
N LEU A 114 7.97 5.36 8.40
CA LEU A 114 7.03 4.56 9.20
C LEU A 114 7.52 4.42 10.64
N LEU A 115 8.82 4.20 10.87
CA LEU A 115 9.41 4.09 12.20
C LEU A 115 9.35 5.41 13.00
N GLU A 116 9.48 6.55 12.32
CA GLU A 116 9.47 7.86 12.98
C GLU A 116 8.07 8.36 13.29
N THR A 117 7.10 8.02 12.45
CA THR A 117 5.76 8.60 12.52
C THR A 117 4.71 7.66 13.09
N ASP A 118 4.92 6.34 13.00
CA ASP A 118 3.91 5.32 13.24
C ASP A 118 2.62 5.54 12.42
N ASN A 119 2.71 6.17 11.23
CA ASN A 119 1.52 6.44 10.43
C ASN A 119 0.77 5.14 10.09
N THR A 120 -0.56 5.18 10.20
CA THR A 120 -1.44 4.01 10.16
C THR A 120 -1.82 3.59 8.74
N ILE A 121 -0.86 3.66 7.81
CA ILE A 121 -1.00 3.21 6.42
C ILE A 121 -1.24 1.70 6.40
N CYS A 122 -2.42 1.27 5.90
CA CYS A 122 -2.82 -0.13 5.97
C CYS A 122 -2.05 -1.02 4.98
N GLY A 123 -1.74 -0.49 3.79
CA GLY A 123 -0.97 -1.13 2.74
C GLY A 123 0.54 -0.89 2.82
N ARG A 124 1.09 -0.55 3.99
CA ARG A 124 2.54 -0.32 4.15
C ARG A 124 3.41 -1.49 3.66
N HIS A 125 2.94 -2.73 3.85
CA HIS A 125 3.66 -3.93 3.43
C HIS A 125 3.63 -4.14 1.90
N PRO A 126 2.46 -4.12 1.22
CA PRO A 126 2.45 -4.21 -0.24
C PRO A 126 3.13 -2.99 -0.92
N ILE A 127 3.09 -1.79 -0.32
CA ILE A 127 3.88 -0.64 -0.79
C ILE A 127 5.38 -0.95 -0.67
N SER A 128 5.86 -1.40 0.49
CA SER A 128 7.28 -1.73 0.68
C SER A 128 7.76 -2.86 -0.26
N VAL A 129 6.95 -3.90 -0.45
CA VAL A 129 7.21 -4.94 -1.47
C VAL A 129 7.39 -4.33 -2.85
N PHE A 130 6.52 -3.39 -3.23
CA PHE A 130 6.59 -2.71 -4.53
C PHE A 130 7.84 -1.82 -4.66
N LEU A 131 8.27 -1.14 -3.60
CA LEU A 131 9.49 -0.33 -3.62
C LEU A 131 10.78 -1.16 -3.74
N HIS A 132 10.71 -2.47 -3.49
CA HIS A 132 11.84 -3.40 -3.63
C HIS A 132 11.92 -4.09 -5.00
N THR A 133 11.15 -3.65 -5.99
CA THR A 133 11.08 -4.27 -7.33
C THR A 133 12.07 -3.66 -8.28
#